data_AF-A0A4Q9GKJ6-F1
#
_entry.id   AF-A0A4Q9GKJ6-F1
#
_cell.length_a   1.000
_cell.length_b   1.000
_cell.length_c   1.000
_cell.angle_alpha   90.00
_cell.angle_beta   90.00
_cell.angle_gamma   90.00
#
_symmetry.space_group_name_H-M   'P 1'
#
loop_
_entity.id
_entity.type
_entity.pdbx_description
1 polymer ?
#
loop_
_entity_poly.entity_id
_entity_poly.type
_entity_poly.pdbx_seq_one_letter_code
_entity_poly.pdbx_strand_id
1 'polypeptide(L)'
;MAARLPPAFRACGRQLWRGGGCGRRPDRGLRHAADKRLRQRWRRFRAGSRRRRCGRRHLTMALRRPRALVYGLLAASLAINLIGAGYFGFVGFRPKPPRTAESTIDFVTRRFPAPVAEAVRAKLEERRDELREAMKEMRAARRETRDAMSDAPFDADRADKAFADARAKSSDFQKVIHSAIISALPGVPEADRAKIDRNDD
;
A
#
# COMPACT_ATOMS: atom_id res chain seq x y z
N MET A 1 -11.65 -40.23 37.94
CA MET A 1 -10.97 -38.95 38.29
C MET A 1 -11.01 -38.06 37.06
N ALA A 2 -11.97 -37.14 37.01
CA ALA A 2 -12.22 -36.24 35.89
C ALA A 2 -11.88 -34.81 36.33
N ALA A 3 -10.90 -34.18 35.69
CA ALA A 3 -10.51 -32.81 35.99
C ALA A 3 -11.38 -31.83 35.19
N ARG A 4 -12.11 -30.99 35.94
CA ARG A 4 -12.97 -29.91 35.46
C ARG A 4 -12.12 -28.75 34.92
N LEU A 5 -12.45 -28.28 33.72
CA LEU A 5 -11.99 -27.00 33.17
C LEU A 5 -12.80 -25.83 33.77
N PRO A 6 -12.20 -24.65 33.99
CA PRO A 6 -12.90 -23.46 34.45
C PRO A 6 -13.62 -22.71 33.30
N PRO A 7 -14.82 -22.14 33.53
CA PRO A 7 -15.52 -21.27 32.59
C PRO A 7 -15.37 -19.80 32.96
N ALA A 8 -14.63 -19.01 32.19
CA ALA A 8 -14.74 -17.54 32.21
C ALA A 8 -14.02 -16.94 30.99
N PHE A 9 -14.78 -16.50 29.99
CA PHE A 9 -14.56 -15.29 29.18
C PHE A 9 -15.70 -15.22 28.15
N ARG A 10 -16.89 -14.91 28.65
CA ARG A 10 -18.01 -14.40 27.84
C ARG A 10 -18.07 -12.90 28.03
N ALA A 11 -18.25 -12.20 26.91
CA ALA A 11 -18.80 -10.86 26.78
C ALA A 11 -17.96 -9.68 27.32
N CYS A 12 -17.32 -8.96 26.39
CA CYS A 12 -17.33 -7.49 26.41
C CYS A 12 -16.99 -6.93 25.03
N GLY A 13 -17.75 -5.95 24.54
CA GLY A 13 -17.26 -5.03 23.49
C GLY A 13 -17.95 -5.03 22.12
N ARG A 14 -19.27 -5.15 22.06
CA ARG A 14 -20.07 -4.72 20.90
C ARG A 14 -20.34 -3.21 21.03
N GLN A 15 -19.47 -2.36 20.47
CA GLN A 15 -19.69 -0.91 20.33
C GLN A 15 -19.60 -0.54 18.84
N LEU A 16 -20.74 -0.31 18.19
CA LEU A 16 -21.27 1.03 17.90
C LEU A 16 -20.43 1.80 16.87
N TRP A 17 -20.61 1.45 15.59
CA TRP A 17 -20.49 2.39 14.48
C TRP A 17 -21.86 2.48 13.79
N ARG A 18 -22.75 3.26 14.41
CA ARG A 18 -23.93 3.85 13.79
C ARG A 18 -23.65 5.34 13.62
N GLY A 19 -23.57 5.78 12.37
CA GLY A 19 -23.50 7.18 11.96
C GLY A 19 -23.27 7.16 10.45
N GLY A 20 -24.27 7.33 9.58
CA GLY A 20 -25.31 8.35 9.64
C GLY A 20 -24.87 9.49 8.72
N GLY A 21 -24.83 9.22 7.42
CA GLY A 21 -24.40 10.17 6.38
C GLY A 21 -25.31 10.09 5.17
N CYS A 22 -26.59 10.42 5.34
CA CYS A 22 -27.54 10.63 4.26
C CYS A 22 -27.17 11.88 3.46
N GLY A 23 -26.26 11.74 2.48
CA GLY A 23 -26.01 12.75 1.46
C GLY A 23 -27.18 12.82 0.48
N ARG A 24 -28.22 13.57 0.85
CA ARG A 24 -29.35 13.91 -0.04
C ARG A 24 -28.84 14.63 -1.28
N ARG A 25 -29.21 14.08 -2.44
CA ARG A 25 -29.26 14.79 -3.73
C ARG A 25 -30.23 15.98 -3.61
N PRO A 26 -29.85 17.19 -4.04
CA PRO A 26 -30.82 18.18 -4.46
C PRO A 26 -31.10 18.02 -5.95
N ASP A 27 -32.26 17.44 -6.25
CA ASP A 27 -33.01 17.72 -7.47
C ASP A 27 -33.32 19.22 -7.51
N ARG A 28 -32.80 19.93 -8.51
CA ARG A 28 -33.32 21.22 -8.97
C ARG A 28 -33.30 21.26 -10.49
N GLY A 29 -34.22 20.52 -11.08
CA GLY A 29 -34.86 20.95 -12.31
C GLY A 29 -35.65 22.24 -12.09
N LEU A 30 -35.96 22.93 -13.19
CA LEU A 30 -36.88 24.07 -13.32
C LEU A 30 -36.34 25.46 -12.96
N ARG A 31 -35.44 25.98 -13.80
CA ARG A 31 -35.42 27.42 -14.16
C ARG A 31 -35.16 27.62 -15.65
N HIS A 32 -36.10 27.15 -16.45
CA HIS A 32 -36.38 27.74 -17.77
C HIS A 32 -37.63 28.61 -17.65
N ALA A 33 -37.63 29.73 -18.38
CA ALA A 33 -38.73 30.69 -18.55
C ALA A 33 -38.86 31.84 -17.52
N ALA A 34 -37.83 32.69 -17.45
CA ALA A 34 -37.92 34.14 -17.26
C ALA A 34 -36.46 34.60 -17.12
N ASP A 35 -35.80 35.17 -18.11
CA ASP A 35 -35.79 36.62 -18.24
C ASP A 35 -35.06 37.01 -19.54
N LYS A 36 -35.80 36.98 -20.65
CA LYS A 36 -35.37 37.53 -21.95
C LYS A 36 -35.73 39.02 -22.08
N ARG A 37 -35.82 39.79 -20.98
CA ARG A 37 -36.21 41.22 -21.02
C ARG A 37 -35.18 42.19 -20.42
N LEU A 38 -33.89 41.87 -20.43
CA LEU A 38 -32.84 42.85 -20.07
C LEU A 38 -31.68 42.94 -21.10
N ARG A 39 -31.95 42.59 -22.37
CA ARG A 39 -31.01 42.73 -23.50
C ARG A 39 -31.12 44.02 -24.33
N GLN A 40 -31.83 45.06 -23.88
CA GLN A 40 -32.01 46.27 -24.72
C GLN A 40 -31.88 47.63 -23.99
N ARG A 41 -30.95 47.78 -23.03
CA ARG A 41 -30.78 49.09 -22.35
C ARG A 41 -29.33 49.53 -22.05
N TRP A 42 -28.35 49.05 -22.80
CA TRP A 42 -26.96 49.55 -22.69
C TRP A 42 -26.28 49.88 -24.03
N ARG A 43 -27.06 49.96 -25.12
CA ARG A 43 -26.61 50.59 -26.38
C ARG A 43 -27.20 51.99 -26.44
N ARG A 44 -26.44 52.98 -25.95
CA ARG A 44 -26.59 54.44 -26.12
C ARG A 44 -26.23 55.13 -24.80
N PHE A 45 -24.97 55.07 -24.39
CA PHE A 45 -24.40 56.19 -23.64
C PHE A 45 -22.88 56.17 -23.81
N ARG A 46 -22.35 57.33 -24.23
CA ARG A 46 -20.94 57.71 -24.37
C ARG A 46 -20.29 57.42 -25.72
N ALA A 47 -20.83 58.09 -26.71
CA ALA A 47 -19.99 58.89 -27.59
C ALA A 47 -19.32 60.03 -26.78
N GLY A 48 -18.04 60.29 -27.06
CA GLY A 48 -17.44 61.60 -26.81
C GLY A 48 -16.57 61.77 -25.56
N SER A 49 -15.32 61.32 -25.62
CA SER A 49 -14.22 62.06 -24.97
C SER A 49 -12.89 61.81 -25.67
N ARG A 50 -12.64 62.57 -26.73
CA ARG A 50 -11.29 62.87 -27.20
C ARG A 50 -10.57 63.65 -26.10
N ARG A 51 -9.62 63.07 -25.38
CA ARG A 51 -8.53 63.82 -24.76
C ARG A 51 -7.22 63.06 -24.83
N ARG A 52 -6.26 63.78 -25.39
CA ARG A 52 -4.84 63.49 -25.53
C ARG A 52 -4.25 63.10 -24.17
N ARG A 53 -3.44 62.04 -24.15
CA ARG A 53 -2.33 61.92 -23.20
C ARG A 53 -1.17 61.21 -23.88
N CYS A 54 -0.13 62.02 -24.11
CA CYS A 54 1.19 61.60 -24.51
C CYS A 54 1.80 60.67 -23.45
N GLY A 55 2.63 59.74 -23.92
CA GLY A 55 3.82 59.30 -23.21
C GLY A 55 3.62 58.42 -21.97
N ARG A 56 3.56 57.11 -22.18
CA ARG A 56 4.28 56.19 -21.30
C ARG A 56 4.79 55.01 -22.10
N ARG A 57 6.08 55.08 -22.43
CA ARG A 57 6.88 53.96 -22.92
C ARG A 57 6.99 52.96 -21.77
N HIS A 58 6.16 51.93 -21.77
CA HIS A 58 6.55 50.66 -21.18
C HIS A 58 6.78 49.71 -22.34
N LEU A 59 8.04 49.31 -22.50
CA LEU A 59 8.47 48.14 -23.23
C LEU A 59 7.79 46.91 -22.61
N THR A 60 6.55 46.65 -23.00
CA THR A 60 6.05 45.28 -23.00
C THR A 60 6.58 44.67 -24.28
N MET A 61 7.74 44.01 -24.19
CA MET A 61 8.13 43.08 -25.23
C MET A 61 6.94 42.18 -25.52
N ALA A 62 6.44 42.28 -26.74
CA ALA A 62 5.35 41.49 -27.23
C ALA A 62 5.78 40.02 -27.18
N LEU A 63 5.36 39.31 -26.13
CA LEU A 63 5.22 37.85 -26.13
C LEU A 63 4.08 37.50 -27.11
N ARG A 64 4.36 37.71 -28.40
CA ARG A 64 3.60 37.13 -29.51
C ARG A 64 3.83 35.62 -29.46
N ARG A 65 3.09 34.93 -28.61
CA ARG A 65 2.53 33.56 -28.77
C ARG A 65 2.05 33.04 -27.41
N PRO A 66 0.87 33.47 -26.92
CA PRO A 66 0.25 32.86 -25.73
C PRO A 66 0.07 31.33 -25.92
N ARG A 67 -0.10 30.88 -27.17
CA ARG A 67 -0.18 29.46 -27.51
C ARG A 67 1.13 28.70 -27.27
N ALA A 68 2.29 29.29 -27.54
CA ALA A 68 3.58 28.63 -27.31
C ALA A 68 3.85 28.44 -25.82
N LEU A 69 3.45 29.42 -25.00
CA LEU A 69 3.52 29.33 -23.54
C LEU A 69 2.59 28.24 -22.98
N VAL A 70 1.37 28.17 -23.49
CA VAL A 70 0.41 27.11 -23.14
C VAL A 70 0.91 25.73 -23.55
N TYR A 71 1.44 25.57 -24.77
CA TYR A 71 2.02 24.29 -25.22
C TYR A 71 3.28 23.91 -24.41
N GLY A 72 4.11 24.89 -24.04
CA GLY A 72 5.28 24.65 -23.19
C GLY A 72 4.89 24.16 -21.79
N LEU A 73 3.90 24.78 -21.15
CA LEU A 73 3.37 24.36 -19.86
C LEU A 73 2.70 22.98 -19.93
N LEU A 74 1.96 22.71 -21.01
CA LEU A 74 1.36 21.39 -21.25
C LEU A 74 2.44 20.32 -21.39
N ALA A 75 3.47 20.56 -22.21
CA ALA A 75 4.58 19.63 -22.41
C ALA A 75 5.35 19.39 -21.11
N ALA A 76 5.59 20.43 -20.32
CA ALA A 76 6.24 20.32 -19.01
C ALA A 76 5.40 19.49 -18.03
N SER A 77 4.09 19.72 -17.96
CA SER A 77 3.17 18.93 -17.13
C SER A 77 3.15 17.46 -17.57
N LEU A 78 3.10 17.20 -18.88
CA LEU A 78 3.13 15.84 -19.42
C LEU A 78 4.44 15.14 -19.07
N ALA A 79 5.58 15.82 -19.23
CA ALA A 79 6.90 15.30 -18.90
C ALA A 79 7.01 14.95 -17.41
N ILE A 80 6.54 15.81 -16.51
CA ILE A 80 6.53 15.54 -15.06
C ILE A 80 5.66 14.32 -14.74
N ASN A 81 4.48 14.19 -15.36
CA ASN A 81 3.61 13.04 -15.15
C ASN A 81 4.21 11.74 -15.70
N LEU A 82 4.87 11.79 -16.87
CA LEU A 82 5.55 10.65 -17.47
C LEU A 82 6.78 10.22 -16.66
N ILE A 83 7.56 11.19 -16.14
CA ILE A 83 8.69 10.92 -15.24
C ILE A 83 8.16 10.33 -13.93
N GLY A 84 7.10 10.87 -13.36
CA GLY A 84 6.46 10.35 -12.16
C GLY A 84 5.96 8.92 -12.38
N ALA A 85 5.14 8.68 -13.40
CA ALA A 85 4.63 7.36 -13.75
C ALA A 85 5.73 6.37 -14.11
N GLY A 86 6.78 6.83 -14.81
CA GLY A 86 7.96 6.03 -15.12
C GLY A 86 8.79 5.69 -13.88
N TYR A 87 8.94 6.62 -12.94
CA TYR A 87 9.65 6.40 -11.69
C TYR A 87 8.87 5.47 -10.75
N PHE A 88 7.58 5.72 -10.55
CA PHE A 88 6.72 4.85 -9.75
C PHE A 88 6.52 3.48 -10.40
N GLY A 89 6.46 3.43 -11.73
CA GLY A 89 6.49 2.19 -12.49
C GLY A 89 7.81 1.46 -12.29
N PHE A 90 8.95 2.13 -12.47
CA PHE A 90 10.27 1.52 -12.33
C PHE A 90 10.55 1.02 -10.91
N VAL A 91 10.18 1.79 -9.88
CA VAL A 91 10.37 1.41 -8.46
C VAL A 91 9.33 0.36 -8.03
N GLY A 92 8.08 0.50 -8.46
CA GLY A 92 6.98 -0.41 -8.11
C GLY A 92 7.01 -1.75 -8.85
N PHE A 93 7.48 -1.77 -10.09
CA PHE A 93 7.62 -2.97 -10.93
C PHE A 93 9.02 -3.59 -10.88
N ARG A 94 9.92 -3.16 -9.98
CA ARG A 94 11.15 -3.94 -9.76
C ARG A 94 10.72 -5.37 -9.40
N PRO A 95 11.08 -6.38 -10.20
CA PRO A 95 10.78 -7.76 -9.86
C PRO A 95 11.50 -8.02 -8.53
N LYS A 96 10.74 -8.14 -7.45
CA LYS A 96 11.31 -8.59 -6.18
C LYS A 96 11.99 -9.93 -6.49
N PRO A 97 13.29 -10.08 -6.19
CA PRO A 97 13.97 -11.33 -6.46
C PRO A 97 13.14 -12.45 -5.83
N PRO A 98 12.99 -13.61 -6.51
CA PRO A 98 12.21 -14.71 -5.97
C PRO A 98 12.74 -14.99 -4.57
N ARG A 99 11.86 -14.90 -3.57
CA ARG A 99 12.23 -15.30 -2.20
C ARG A 99 12.55 -16.80 -2.29
N THR A 100 13.79 -17.17 -2.12
CA THR A 100 14.23 -18.56 -2.07
C THR A 100 14.40 -18.96 -0.61
N ALA A 101 14.74 -20.23 -0.37
CA ALA A 101 15.10 -20.66 0.98
C ALA A 101 16.31 -19.85 1.48
N GLU A 102 17.32 -19.67 0.63
CA GLU A 102 18.56 -18.94 0.92
C GLU A 102 18.29 -17.48 1.30
N SER A 103 17.46 -16.76 0.53
CA SER A 103 17.15 -15.37 0.87
C SER A 103 16.28 -15.22 2.12
N THR A 104 15.62 -16.30 2.55
CA THR A 104 14.89 -16.34 3.82
C THR A 104 15.84 -16.62 4.98
N ILE A 105 16.82 -17.52 4.79
CA ILE A 105 17.89 -17.74 5.77
C ILE A 105 18.63 -16.42 6.01
N ASP A 106 19.07 -15.75 4.94
CA ASP A 106 19.74 -14.45 5.03
C ASP A 106 18.87 -13.38 5.74
N PHE A 107 17.56 -13.37 5.47
CA PHE A 107 16.66 -12.42 6.10
C PHE A 107 16.53 -12.67 7.61
N VAL A 108 16.46 -13.93 8.04
CA VAL A 108 16.37 -14.31 9.45
C VAL A 108 17.69 -14.06 10.17
N THR A 109 18.82 -14.44 9.58
CA THR A 109 20.15 -14.34 10.21
C THR A 109 20.63 -12.90 10.35
N ARG A 110 20.26 -12.01 9.41
CA ARG A 110 20.56 -10.56 9.50
C ARG A 110 20.02 -9.87 10.73
N ARG A 111 19.03 -10.45 11.42
CA ARG A 111 18.44 -9.88 12.64
C ARG A 111 19.19 -10.29 13.91
N PHE A 112 20.17 -11.19 13.81
CA PHE A 112 20.97 -11.66 14.94
C PHE A 112 22.39 -11.09 14.89
N PRO A 113 23.08 -10.95 16.04
CA PRO A 113 24.49 -10.61 16.06
C PRO A 113 25.33 -11.72 15.39
N ALA A 114 26.44 -11.34 14.76
CA ALA A 114 27.28 -12.22 13.92
C ALA A 114 27.54 -13.65 14.47
N PRO A 115 27.95 -13.86 15.74
CA PRO A 115 28.20 -15.22 16.25
C PRO A 115 26.93 -16.07 16.36
N VAL A 116 25.78 -15.45 16.64
CA VAL A 116 24.47 -16.12 16.70
C VAL A 116 23.94 -16.37 15.29
N ALA A 117 24.14 -15.40 14.38
CA ALA A 117 23.70 -15.48 13.00
C ALA A 117 24.31 -16.68 12.28
N GLU A 118 25.62 -16.93 12.44
CA GLU A 118 26.30 -18.08 11.83
C GLU A 118 25.81 -19.43 12.39
N ALA A 119 25.61 -19.52 13.71
CA ALA A 119 25.08 -20.74 14.33
C ALA A 119 23.65 -21.04 13.85
N VAL A 120 22.79 -20.02 13.77
CA VAL A 120 21.42 -20.14 13.25
C VAL A 120 21.43 -20.46 11.76
N ARG A 121 22.34 -19.86 10.99
CA ARG A 121 22.51 -20.13 9.56
C ARG A 121 22.84 -21.60 9.31
N ALA A 122 23.83 -22.16 10.01
CA ALA A 122 24.20 -23.56 9.87
C ALA A 122 23.01 -24.50 10.13
N LYS A 123 22.23 -24.24 11.19
CA LYS A 123 21.03 -25.05 11.50
C LYS A 123 19.89 -24.88 10.51
N LEU A 124 19.72 -23.70 9.92
CA LEU A 124 18.75 -23.50 8.86
C LEU A 124 19.19 -24.12 7.53
N GLU A 125 20.49 -24.13 7.24
CA GLU A 125 21.06 -24.79 6.05
C GLU A 125 20.93 -26.32 6.12
N GLU A 126 21.12 -26.92 7.31
CA GLU A 126 20.81 -28.34 7.56
C GLU A 126 19.35 -28.69 7.23
N ARG A 127 18.43 -27.75 7.49
CA ARG A 127 16.98 -27.89 7.26
C ARG A 127 16.48 -27.18 6.01
N ARG A 128 17.38 -26.86 5.06
CA ARG A 128 17.01 -26.06 3.87
C ARG A 128 15.85 -26.69 3.08
N ASP A 129 15.83 -28.01 3.00
CA ASP A 129 14.88 -28.75 2.18
C ASP A 129 13.49 -28.75 2.86
N GLU A 130 13.44 -28.91 4.19
CA GLU A 130 12.24 -28.73 5.00
C GLU A 130 11.70 -27.29 4.89
N LEU A 131 12.57 -26.29 5.00
CA LEU A 131 12.21 -24.88 4.88
C LEU A 131 11.65 -24.55 3.48
N ARG A 132 12.27 -25.12 2.44
CA ARG A 132 11.86 -24.94 1.04
C ARG A 132 10.47 -25.51 0.81
N GLU A 133 10.19 -26.73 1.26
CA GLU A 133 8.86 -27.33 1.12
C GLU A 133 7.81 -26.58 1.95
N ALA A 134 8.08 -26.25 3.22
CA ALA A 134 7.17 -25.46 4.05
C ALA A 134 6.83 -24.10 3.41
N MET A 135 7.80 -23.45 2.79
CA MET A 135 7.60 -22.19 2.08
C MET A 135 6.78 -22.36 0.81
N LYS A 136 7.02 -23.43 0.05
CA LYS A 136 6.27 -23.77 -1.16
C LYS A 136 4.80 -24.06 -0.82
N GLU A 137 4.54 -24.83 0.23
CA GLU A 137 3.20 -25.11 0.73
C GLU A 137 2.48 -23.85 1.20
N MET A 138 3.15 -23.00 2.01
CA MET A 138 2.59 -21.71 2.43
C MET A 138 2.22 -20.82 1.23
N ARG A 139 3.06 -20.80 0.19
CA ARG A 139 2.77 -20.04 -1.04
C ARG A 139 1.61 -20.63 -1.83
N ALA A 140 1.51 -21.95 -1.90
CA ALA A 140 0.39 -22.63 -2.55
C ALA A 140 -0.92 -22.29 -1.83
N ALA A 141 -0.96 -22.42 -0.50
CA ALA A 141 -2.13 -22.08 0.30
C ALA A 141 -2.54 -20.59 0.13
N ARG A 142 -1.57 -19.66 0.09
CA ARG A 142 -1.88 -18.23 -0.18
C ARG A 142 -2.36 -17.95 -1.60
N ARG A 143 -2.01 -18.77 -2.58
CA ARG A 143 -2.56 -18.68 -3.95
C ARG A 143 -3.99 -19.19 -3.94
N GLU A 144 -4.22 -20.35 -3.32
CA GLU A 144 -5.56 -20.93 -3.17
C GLU A 144 -6.52 -19.96 -2.47
N THR A 145 -6.08 -19.24 -1.43
CA THR A 145 -6.89 -18.19 -0.80
C THR A 145 -7.28 -17.08 -1.78
N ARG A 146 -6.36 -16.64 -2.65
CA ARG A 146 -6.65 -15.63 -3.66
C ARG A 146 -7.59 -16.15 -4.73
N ASP A 147 -7.39 -17.40 -5.15
CA ASP A 147 -8.21 -18.04 -6.17
C ASP A 147 -9.65 -18.19 -5.64
N ALA A 148 -9.83 -18.69 -4.41
CA ALA A 148 -11.13 -18.78 -3.75
C ALA A 148 -11.84 -17.43 -3.57
N MET A 149 -11.10 -16.34 -3.38
CA MET A 149 -11.68 -14.99 -3.33
C MET A 149 -12.07 -14.43 -4.70
N SER A 150 -11.48 -14.95 -5.78
CA SER A 150 -11.72 -14.47 -7.15
C SER A 150 -12.80 -15.26 -7.89
N ASP A 151 -13.29 -16.36 -7.31
CA ASP A 151 -14.34 -17.18 -7.89
C ASP A 151 -15.66 -16.42 -8.06
N ALA A 152 -16.33 -16.70 -9.19
CA ALA A 152 -17.67 -16.23 -9.49
C ALA A 152 -18.55 -17.43 -9.90
N PRO A 153 -19.58 -17.80 -9.12
CA PRO A 153 -20.07 -17.12 -7.91
C PRO A 153 -19.13 -17.28 -6.69
N PHE A 154 -19.18 -16.33 -5.76
CA PHE A 154 -18.38 -16.36 -4.54
C PHE A 154 -18.86 -17.49 -3.60
N ASP A 155 -17.94 -18.40 -3.25
CA ASP A 155 -18.15 -19.47 -2.28
C ASP A 155 -17.46 -19.13 -0.95
N ALA A 156 -18.26 -18.78 0.06
CA ALA A 156 -17.77 -18.40 1.37
C ALA A 156 -17.12 -19.58 2.12
N ASP A 157 -17.64 -20.80 1.97
CA ASP A 157 -17.13 -21.98 2.68
C ASP A 157 -15.77 -22.40 2.10
N ARG A 158 -15.61 -22.30 0.78
CA ARG A 158 -14.30 -22.52 0.12
C ARG A 158 -13.28 -21.48 0.58
N ALA A 159 -13.66 -20.20 0.62
CA ALA A 159 -12.77 -19.14 1.06
C ALA A 159 -12.32 -19.35 2.53
N ASP A 160 -13.24 -19.68 3.43
CA ASP A 160 -12.94 -19.91 4.85
C ASP A 160 -11.98 -21.10 5.05
N LYS A 161 -12.18 -22.20 4.31
CA LYS A 161 -11.24 -23.33 4.30
C LYS A 161 -9.86 -22.92 3.80
N ALA A 162 -9.79 -22.21 2.67
CA ALA A 162 -8.52 -21.75 2.11
C ALA A 162 -7.77 -20.80 3.07
N PHE A 163 -8.49 -19.96 3.84
CA PHE A 163 -7.90 -19.14 4.89
C PHE A 163 -7.41 -19.97 6.08
N ALA A 164 -8.16 -20.98 6.52
CA ALA A 164 -7.73 -21.88 7.59
C ALA A 164 -6.44 -22.61 7.22
N ASP A 165 -6.37 -23.15 6.00
CA ASP A 165 -5.19 -23.84 5.49
C ASP A 165 -3.98 -22.91 5.38
N ALA A 166 -4.18 -21.69 4.88
CA ALA A 166 -3.11 -20.69 4.80
C ALA A 166 -2.55 -20.33 6.18
N ARG A 167 -3.40 -20.25 7.22
CA ARG A 167 -2.95 -20.04 8.60
C ARG A 167 -2.16 -21.23 9.13
N ALA A 168 -2.65 -22.45 8.91
CA ALA A 168 -1.96 -23.68 9.34
C ALA A 168 -0.56 -23.77 8.73
N LYS A 169 -0.45 -23.66 7.40
CA LYS A 169 0.83 -23.70 6.68
C LYS A 169 1.77 -22.57 7.06
N SER A 170 1.25 -21.38 7.37
CA SER A 170 2.07 -20.27 7.90
C SER A 170 2.63 -20.58 9.28
N SER A 171 1.85 -21.22 10.16
CA SER A 171 2.31 -21.67 11.47
C SER A 171 3.39 -22.74 11.34
N ASP A 172 3.23 -23.70 10.43
CA ASP A 172 4.20 -24.78 10.24
C ASP A 172 5.54 -24.26 9.73
N PHE A 173 5.52 -23.31 8.79
CA PHE A 173 6.71 -22.60 8.36
C PHE A 173 7.43 -21.88 9.52
N GLN A 174 6.68 -21.19 10.40
CA GLN A 174 7.26 -20.53 11.57
C GLN A 174 7.85 -21.53 12.58
N LYS A 175 7.21 -22.69 12.78
CA LYS A 175 7.72 -23.75 13.66
C LYS A 175 9.08 -24.25 13.19
N VAL A 176 9.27 -24.44 11.87
CA VAL A 176 10.57 -24.86 11.31
C VAL A 176 11.65 -23.84 11.69
N ILE A 177 11.39 -22.54 11.48
CA ILE A 177 12.35 -21.48 11.82
C ILE A 177 12.63 -21.46 13.33
N HIS A 178 11.59 -21.46 14.18
CA HIS A 178 11.77 -21.43 15.63
C HIS A 178 12.52 -22.65 16.14
N SER A 179 12.26 -23.83 15.59
CA SER A 179 12.97 -25.05 15.95
C SER A 179 14.46 -24.97 15.58
N ALA A 180 14.78 -24.40 14.41
CA ALA A 180 16.17 -24.18 13.99
C ALA A 180 16.88 -23.19 14.93
N ILE A 181 16.23 -22.09 15.31
CA ILE A 181 16.79 -21.13 16.26
C ILE A 181 17.03 -21.79 17.62
N ILE A 182 16.05 -22.48 18.19
CA ILE A 182 16.16 -23.14 19.50
C ILE A 182 17.29 -24.18 19.51
N SER A 183 17.44 -24.94 18.41
CA SER A 183 18.52 -25.93 18.27
C SER A 183 19.91 -25.32 18.05
N ALA A 184 19.99 -24.08 17.57
CA ALA A 184 21.26 -23.36 17.43
C ALA A 184 21.73 -22.74 18.75
N LEU A 185 20.80 -22.36 19.65
CA LEU A 185 21.13 -21.67 20.91
C LEU A 185 22.18 -22.38 21.77
N PRO A 186 22.15 -23.71 21.99
CA PRO A 186 23.14 -24.40 22.83
C PRO A 186 24.61 -24.17 22.41
N GLY A 187 24.87 -23.93 21.11
CA GLY A 187 26.22 -23.71 20.59
C GLY A 187 26.76 -22.28 20.74
N VAL A 188 25.94 -21.34 21.23
CA VAL A 188 26.31 -19.93 21.38
C VAL A 188 26.75 -19.64 22.83
N PRO A 189 27.84 -18.90 23.08
CA PRO A 189 28.22 -18.42 24.41
C PRO A 189 27.15 -17.54 25.06
N GLU A 190 26.98 -17.61 26.38
CA GLU A 190 25.96 -16.85 27.13
C GLU A 190 26.10 -15.33 26.94
N ALA A 191 27.33 -14.82 26.86
CA ALA A 191 27.63 -13.41 26.60
C ALA A 191 27.09 -12.90 25.26
N ASP A 192 26.98 -13.78 24.25
CA ASP A 192 26.40 -13.44 22.94
C ASP A 192 24.88 -13.64 22.89
N ARG A 193 24.35 -14.57 23.70
CA ARG A 193 22.89 -14.71 23.88
C ARG A 193 22.28 -13.48 24.56
N ALA A 194 22.99 -12.87 25.50
CA ALA A 194 22.55 -11.63 26.17
C ALA A 194 22.42 -10.43 25.22
N LYS A 195 23.11 -10.45 24.06
CA LYS A 195 23.01 -9.40 23.04
C LYS A 195 21.72 -9.51 22.20
N ILE A 196 21.01 -10.65 22.27
CA ILE A 196 19.74 -10.85 21.56
C ILE A 196 18.61 -10.01 22.19
N ASP A 197 18.69 -9.74 23.49
CA ASP A 197 17.65 -9.02 24.26
C ASP A 197 17.74 -7.50 24.12
N ARG A 198 18.87 -6.98 23.63
CA ARG A 198 19.14 -5.55 23.53
C ARG A 198 18.78 -5.05 22.13
N ASN A 199 17.50 -4.73 21.91
CA ASN A 199 17.11 -3.81 20.83
C ASN A 199 17.67 -2.42 21.15
N ASP A 200 18.95 -2.19 20.85
CA ASP A 200 19.46 -0.85 20.60
C ASP A 200 19.18 -0.55 19.11
N ASP A 201 17.92 -0.22 18.77
CA ASP A 201 17.46 0.53 17.58
C ASP A 201 15.92 0.61 17.48
#